data_AF-A0A7X8IKB0-F1
#
_entry.id   AF-A0A7X8IKB0-F1
#
_cell.length_a   1.000
_cell.length_b   1.000
_cell.length_c   1.000
_cell.angle_alpha   90.00
_cell.angle_beta   90.00
_cell.angle_gamma   90.00
#
_symmetry.space_group_name_H-M   'P 1'
#
loop_
_entity.id
_entity.type
_entity.pdbx_description
1 polymer ?
#
loop_
_entity_poly.entity_id
_entity_poly.type
_entity_poly.pdbx_seq_one_letter_code
_entity_poly.pdbx_strand_id
1 'polypeptide(L)'
;MNETTLSNKDLFYKRLMWDYDIPAQDVRAVLWGEKDKAGHYDAHGLFKKAIESYSWFIILDLIPLPRIKELLTDFNLNTLRDKKLTERYAFIKAKLEELV
;
A
#
# COMPACT_ATOMS: atom_id res chain seq x y z
N MET A 1 27.05 5.99 13.20
CA MET A 1 26.07 6.68 12.32
C MET A 1 25.98 5.85 11.06
N ASN A 2 24.95 5.00 10.95
CA ASN A 2 24.83 4.10 9.81
C ASN A 2 24.14 4.84 8.68
N GLU A 3 24.86 5.08 7.59
CA GLU A 3 24.26 5.44 6.31
C GLU A 3 23.41 4.25 5.85
N THR A 4 22.11 4.30 6.14
CA THR A 4 21.16 3.30 5.66
C THR A 4 21.10 3.44 4.14
N THR A 5 21.74 2.50 3.43
CA THR A 5 21.59 2.35 1.99
C THR A 5 20.10 2.26 1.70
N LEU A 6 19.52 3.30 1.08
CA LEU A 6 18.12 3.29 0.69
C LEU A 6 17.91 2.09 -0.23
N SER A 7 17.10 1.13 0.18
CA SER A 7 16.65 0.09 -0.72
C SER A 7 15.84 0.76 -1.85
N ASN A 8 15.81 0.17 -3.05
CA ASN A 8 14.97 0.69 -4.14
C ASN A 8 13.50 0.85 -3.71
N LYS A 9 13.04 0.08 -2.73
CA LYS A 9 11.69 0.15 -2.13
C LYS A 9 11.47 1.42 -1.31
N ASP A 10 12.49 1.91 -0.61
CA ASP A 10 12.39 3.13 0.19
C ASP A 10 12.09 4.36 -0.67
N LEU A 11 12.56 4.37 -1.92
CA LEU A 11 12.22 5.43 -2.87
C LEU A 11 10.74 5.43 -3.23
N PHE A 12 10.10 4.26 -3.33
CA PHE A 12 8.66 4.18 -3.55
C PHE A 12 7.88 4.66 -2.31
N TYR A 13 8.27 4.24 -1.11
CA TYR A 13 7.60 4.73 0.10
C TYR A 13 7.74 6.25 0.28
N LYS A 14 8.91 6.83 -0.03
CA LYS A 14 9.08 8.29 -0.06
C LYS A 14 8.21 8.96 -1.11
N ARG A 15 8.17 8.42 -2.33
CA ARG A 15 7.34 8.98 -3.41
C ARG A 15 5.84 8.91 -3.11
N LEU A 16 5.40 7.90 -2.36
CA LEU A 16 4.01 7.78 -1.91
C LEU A 16 3.61 8.97 -1.02
N MET A 17 4.59 9.49 -0.28
CA MET A 17 4.49 10.60 0.66
C MET A 17 5.05 11.91 0.08
N TRP A 18 4.82 12.17 -1.20
CA TRP A 18 5.32 13.40 -1.85
C TRP A 18 4.79 14.70 -1.20
N ASP A 19 3.67 14.62 -0.49
CA ASP A 19 2.94 15.72 0.15
C ASP A 19 3.27 15.92 1.64
N TYR A 20 3.97 14.97 2.28
CA TYR A 20 4.29 15.02 3.71
C TYR A 20 5.68 14.45 4.00
N ASP A 21 6.40 15.08 4.94
CA ASP A 21 7.68 14.54 5.42
C ASP A 21 7.44 13.39 6.41
N ILE A 22 7.17 12.20 5.88
CA ILE A 22 7.02 10.96 6.65
C ILE A 22 8.17 10.01 6.31
N PRO A 23 8.89 9.46 7.32
CA PRO A 23 9.94 8.49 7.07
C PRO A 23 9.42 7.26 6.31
N ALA A 24 10.14 6.83 5.28
CA ALA A 24 9.81 5.63 4.49
C ALA A 24 9.63 4.37 5.36
N GLN A 25 10.43 4.24 6.43
CA GLN A 25 10.35 3.12 7.36
C GLN A 25 9.02 3.08 8.11
N ASP A 26 8.46 4.25 8.46
CA ASP A 26 7.15 4.33 9.10
C ASP A 26 6.03 3.95 8.14
N VAL A 27 6.11 4.42 6.88
CA VAL A 27 5.15 4.05 5.83
C VAL A 27 5.16 2.53 5.61
N ARG A 28 6.36 1.95 5.49
CA ARG A 28 6.54 0.50 5.38
C ARG A 28 5.92 -0.22 6.58
N ALA A 29 6.28 0.18 7.79
CA ALA A 29 5.80 -0.45 9.01
C ALA A 29 4.27 -0.47 9.08
N VAL A 30 3.60 0.62 8.70
CA VAL A 30 2.13 0.67 8.70
C VAL A 30 1.52 -0.22 7.62
N LEU A 31 2.04 -0.18 6.39
CA LEU A 31 1.56 -1.05 5.31
C LEU A 31 1.74 -2.53 5.66
N TRP A 32 2.80 -2.88 6.40
CA TRP A 32 3.11 -4.23 6.84
C TRP A 32 2.35 -4.65 8.10
N GLY A 33 1.63 -3.74 8.76
CA GLY A 33 0.93 -4.03 10.01
C GLY A 33 1.83 -4.05 11.25
N GLU A 34 3.07 -3.57 11.13
CA GLU A 34 4.03 -3.42 12.24
C GLU A 34 3.74 -2.17 13.09
N LYS A 35 2.98 -1.21 12.55
CA LYS A 35 2.60 0.05 13.20
C LYS A 35 1.17 0.45 12.81
N ASP A 36 0.44 1.11 13.71
CA ASP A 36 -0.94 1.52 13.41
C ASP A 36 -1.00 2.73 12.47
N LYS A 37 -0.08 3.69 12.65
CA LYS A 37 -0.09 4.97 11.92
C LYS A 37 1.30 5.53 11.62
N ALA A 38 1.38 6.28 10.52
CA ALA A 38 2.53 7.08 10.10
C ALA A 38 2.02 8.50 9.82
N GLY A 39 2.36 9.44 10.71
CA GLY A 39 1.71 10.76 10.73
C GLY A 39 0.19 10.62 10.95
N HIS A 40 -0.61 11.19 10.06
CA HIS A 40 -2.07 11.06 10.05
C HIS A 40 -2.60 9.87 9.25
N TYR A 41 -1.74 9.12 8.57
CA TYR A 41 -2.17 7.99 7.75
C TYR A 41 -2.17 6.68 8.53
N ASP A 42 -3.23 5.91 8.34
CA ASP A 42 -3.34 4.50 8.75
C ASP A 42 -3.08 3.55 7.57
N ALA A 43 -3.17 2.25 7.82
CA ALA A 43 -2.93 1.23 6.79
C ALA A 43 -3.89 1.34 5.59
N HIS A 44 -5.17 1.66 5.80
CA HIS A 44 -6.14 1.80 4.71
C HIS A 44 -5.87 3.05 3.86
N GLY A 45 -5.53 4.17 4.50
CA GLY A 45 -5.18 5.41 3.82
C GLY A 45 -3.91 5.27 2.98
N LEU A 46 -2.87 4.65 3.53
CA LEU A 46 -1.64 4.37 2.79
C LEU A 46 -1.87 3.36 1.66
N PHE A 47 -2.65 2.30 1.93
CA PHE A 47 -2.98 1.30 0.92
C PHE A 47 -3.75 1.93 -0.25
N LYS A 48 -4.75 2.79 0.04
CA LYS A 48 -5.45 3.58 -0.98
C LYS A 48 -4.49 4.40 -1.84
N LYS A 49 -3.58 5.16 -1.21
CA LYS A 49 -2.59 5.93 -1.98
C LYS A 49 -1.73 5.02 -2.83
N ALA A 50 -1.33 3.85 -2.33
CA ALA A 50 -0.47 2.93 -3.05
C ALA A 50 -1.18 2.37 -4.30
N ILE A 51 -2.44 1.92 -4.16
CA ILE A 51 -3.24 1.39 -5.29
C ILE A 51 -3.56 2.45 -6.35
N GLU A 52 -3.67 3.72 -5.96
CA GLU A 52 -3.90 4.85 -6.89
C GLU A 52 -2.61 5.38 -7.54
N SER A 53 -1.46 5.19 -6.89
CA SER A 53 -0.17 5.74 -7.33
C SER A 53 0.66 4.75 -8.15
N TYR A 54 0.50 3.45 -7.90
CA TYR A 54 1.39 2.42 -8.43
C TYR A 54 0.69 1.32 -9.21
N SER A 55 1.46 0.64 -10.06
CA SER A 55 0.99 -0.57 -10.72
C SER A 55 0.93 -1.73 -9.72
N TRP A 56 0.09 -2.73 -10.04
CA TRP A 56 -0.05 -3.94 -9.22
C TRP A 56 1.28 -4.63 -8.91
N PHE A 57 2.21 -4.71 -9.87
CA PHE A 57 3.51 -5.33 -9.66
C PHE A 57 4.36 -4.59 -8.63
N ILE A 58 4.33 -3.27 -8.62
CA ILE A 58 5.01 -2.47 -7.58
C ILE A 58 4.37 -2.74 -6.22
N ILE A 59 3.04 -2.83 -6.17
CA ILE A 59 2.32 -3.06 -4.90
C ILE A 59 2.66 -4.44 -4.32
N LEU A 60 2.73 -5.47 -5.16
CA LEU A 60 3.20 -6.81 -4.79
C LEU A 60 4.65 -6.82 -4.28
N ASP A 61 5.50 -5.95 -4.82
CA ASP A 61 6.88 -5.82 -4.36
C ASP A 61 6.98 -5.05 -3.02
N LEU A 62 6.09 -4.09 -2.78
CA LEU A 62 6.10 -3.25 -1.58
C LEU A 62 5.34 -3.85 -0.39
N ILE A 63 4.32 -4.67 -0.64
CA ILE A 63 3.42 -5.19 0.39
C ILE A 63 3.30 -6.70 0.20
N PRO A 64 3.56 -7.52 1.24
CA PRO A 64 3.38 -8.96 1.16
C PRO A 64 1.95 -9.34 0.75
N LEU A 65 1.80 -10.37 -0.09
CA LEU A 65 0.49 -10.80 -0.58
C LEU A 65 -0.55 -11.12 0.52
N PRO A 66 -0.18 -11.81 1.64
CA PRO A 66 -1.13 -12.02 2.75
C PRO A 66 -1.67 -10.71 3.30
N ARG A 67 -0.79 -9.71 3.44
CA ARG A 67 -1.15 -8.39 3.93
C ARG A 67 -2.02 -7.61 2.95
N ILE A 68 -1.77 -7.73 1.65
CA ILE A 68 -2.65 -7.16 0.62
C ILE A 68 -4.05 -7.77 0.71
N LYS A 69 -4.14 -9.09 0.91
CA LYS A 69 -5.44 -9.78 1.06
C LYS A 69 -6.20 -9.23 2.26
N GLU A 70 -5.58 -9.14 3.43
CA GLU A 70 -6.17 -8.54 4.62
C GLU A 70 -6.67 -7.12 4.37
N LEU A 71 -5.82 -6.26 3.80
CA LEU A 71 -6.18 -4.87 3.50
C LEU A 71 -7.35 -4.80 2.52
N LEU A 72 -7.37 -5.62 1.46
CA LEU A 72 -8.45 -5.65 0.48
C LEU A 72 -9.77 -6.20 1.02
N THR A 73 -9.74 -7.10 2.01
CA THR A 73 -10.96 -7.65 2.62
C THR A 73 -11.83 -6.54 3.21
N ASP A 74 -11.22 -5.63 3.98
CA ASP A 74 -11.91 -4.53 4.66
C ASP A 74 -11.94 -3.22 3.83
N PHE A 75 -11.25 -3.19 2.69
CA PHE A 75 -11.17 -1.98 1.87
C PHE A 75 -12.46 -1.69 1.10
N ASN A 76 -12.97 -0.46 1.25
CA ASN A 76 -14.05 0.05 0.42
C ASN A 76 -13.55 0.52 -0.95
N LEU A 77 -13.67 -0.34 -1.97
CA LEU A 77 -13.24 -0.08 -3.34
C LEU A 77 -13.95 1.10 -4.02
N ASN A 78 -15.14 1.52 -3.54
CA ASN A 78 -15.85 2.67 -4.08
C ASN A 78 -15.19 4.01 -3.72
N THR A 79 -14.20 3.99 -2.81
CA THR A 79 -13.45 5.20 -2.45
C THR A 79 -12.35 5.55 -3.46
N LEU A 80 -12.07 4.67 -4.42
CA LEU A 80 -11.04 4.86 -5.42
C LEU A 80 -11.38 5.98 -6.41
N ARG A 81 -10.34 6.69 -6.85
CA ARG A 81 -10.48 7.86 -7.75
C ARG A 81 -11.17 7.61 -9.08
N ASP A 82 -11.09 6.38 -9.61
CA ASP A 82 -11.62 6.05 -10.93
C ASP A 82 -12.21 4.64 -11.00
N LYS A 83 -13.26 4.50 -11.81
CA LYS A 83 -14.05 3.27 -11.93
C LYS A 83 -13.23 2.09 -12.46
N LYS A 84 -12.26 2.35 -13.35
CA LYS A 84 -11.41 1.31 -13.94
C LYS A 84 -10.50 0.70 -12.87
N LEU A 85 -10.01 1.50 -11.94
CA LEU A 85 -9.23 1.03 -10.79
C LEU A 85 -10.09 0.20 -9.85
N THR A 86 -11.31 0.64 -9.57
CA THR A 86 -12.30 -0.14 -8.79
C THR A 86 -12.55 -1.51 -9.43
N GLU A 87 -12.85 -1.56 -10.73
CA GLU A 87 -13.08 -2.81 -11.46
C GLU A 87 -11.86 -3.75 -11.40
N ARG A 88 -10.65 -3.20 -11.59
CA ARG A 88 -9.40 -3.96 -11.51
C ARG A 88 -9.20 -4.59 -10.13
N TYR A 89 -9.38 -3.81 -9.06
CA TYR A 89 -9.16 -4.31 -7.70
C TYR A 89 -10.30 -5.19 -7.20
N ALA A 90 -11.52 -5.02 -7.70
CA ALA A 90 -12.60 -5.97 -7.48
C ALA A 90 -12.26 -7.34 -8.08
N PHE A 91 -11.74 -7.36 -9.32
CA PHE A 91 -11.26 -8.60 -9.94
C PHE A 91 -10.11 -9.24 -9.15
N ILE A 92 -9.12 -8.45 -8.73
CA ILE A 92 -8.00 -8.94 -7.92
C ILE A 92 -8.52 -9.54 -6.60
N LYS A 93 -9.40 -8.84 -5.88
CA LYS A 93 -10.00 -9.32 -4.63
C LYS A 93 -10.66 -10.68 -4.81
N ALA A 94 -11.53 -10.82 -5.82
CA ALA A 94 -12.18 -12.10 -6.14
C ALA A 94 -11.15 -13.22 -6.43
N LYS A 95 -10.08 -12.92 -7.19
CA LYS A 95 -9.02 -13.90 -7.46
C LYS A 95 -8.20 -14.29 -6.23
N LEU A 96 -7.97 -13.38 -5.30
CA LEU A 96 -7.28 -13.69 -4.06
C LEU A 96 -8.14 -14.52 -3.08
N GLU A 97 -9.46 -14.42 -3.19
CA GLU A 97 -10.41 -15.27 -2.46
C GLU A 97 -10.42 -16.70 -3.02
N GLU A 98 -10.40 -16.88 -4.35
CA GLU A 98 -10.36 -18.20 -5.02
C GLU A 98 -9.09 -19.03 -4.75
N LEU A 99 -7.97 -18.40 -4.37
CA LEU A 99 -6.68 -19.07 -4.16
C LEU A 99 -6.56 -19.76 -2.77
N VAL A 100 -7.65 -19.84 -2.00
CA VAL A 100 -7.74 -20.51 -0.69
C VAL A 100 -8.78 -21.62 -0.71
#